data_AF-A0A1B6MRT2-F1
#
_entry.id   AF-A0A1B6MRT2-F1
#
_cell.length_a   1.000
_cell.length_b   1.000
_cell.length_c   1.000
_cell.angle_alpha   90.00
_cell.angle_beta   90.00
_cell.angle_gamma   90.00
#
_symmetry.space_group_name_H-M   'P 1'
#
loop_
_entity.id
_entity.type
_entity.pdbx_description
1 polymer ?
#
loop_
_entity_poly.entity_id
_entity_poly.type
_entity_poly.pdbx_seq_one_letter_code
_entity_poly.pdbx_strand_id
1 'polypeptide(L)'
;MAGKGRNAVRIETEIEKSREESNWKRVIELADQLKTRNAAQAPLCSFLLGEGKLEMFLEEWPPVESNFSRSRSGLGEAKRCLLNAASEQGKKAGVALDSHLLLGKLHYAMGFFEESLNHYNEADLQSLTEKALPSRSLRIVAESYAIKGLCLEKVPPSSTSKYKQVEWEEQMGRCYE
;
A
#
# COMPACT_ATOMS: atom_id res chain seq x y z
N MET A 1 32.56 17.42 -1.99
CA MET A 1 31.15 17.01 -1.71
C MET A 1 30.61 15.89 -2.63
N ALA A 2 31.43 15.19 -3.43
CA ALA A 2 30.95 14.17 -4.38
C ALA A 2 30.62 12.78 -3.76
N GLY A 3 31.13 12.46 -2.56
CA GLY A 3 30.94 11.14 -1.94
C GLY A 3 29.57 10.89 -1.31
N LYS A 4 28.80 11.94 -0.98
CA LYS A 4 27.52 11.81 -0.27
C LYS A 4 26.39 11.33 -1.19
N GLY A 5 26.36 11.81 -2.44
CA GLY A 5 25.36 11.39 -3.45
C GLY A 5 25.59 9.98 -3.97
N ARG A 6 26.85 9.58 -4.19
CA ARG A 6 27.20 8.25 -4.70
C ARG A 6 26.84 7.11 -3.74
N ASN A 7 26.92 7.37 -2.44
CA ASN A 7 26.48 6.44 -1.39
C ASN A 7 24.95 6.38 -1.21
N ALA A 8 24.22 7.46 -1.52
CA ALA A 8 22.76 7.47 -1.45
C ALA A 8 22.14 6.64 -2.59
N VAL A 9 22.64 6.82 -3.83
CA VAL A 9 22.23 6.01 -4.99
C VAL A 9 22.46 4.51 -4.75
N ARG A 10 23.54 4.17 -4.05
CA ARG A 10 23.81 2.78 -3.64
C ARG A 10 22.76 2.26 -2.66
N ILE A 11 22.34 3.04 -1.66
CA ILE A 11 21.32 2.64 -0.70
C ILE A 11 19.97 2.44 -1.40
N GLU A 12 19.57 3.35 -2.30
CA GLU A 12 18.32 3.23 -3.05
C GLU A 12 18.31 1.95 -3.92
N THR A 13 19.43 1.64 -4.59
CA THR A 13 19.55 0.40 -5.37
C THR A 13 19.47 -0.85 -4.47
N GLU A 14 20.11 -0.84 -3.30
CA GLU A 14 20.03 -1.93 -2.34
C GLU A 14 18.61 -2.09 -1.75
N ILE A 15 17.87 -0.99 -1.58
CA ILE A 15 16.46 -1.01 -1.15
C ILE A 15 15.60 -1.72 -2.20
N GLU A 16 15.66 -1.31 -3.47
CA GLU A 16 14.83 -1.92 -4.52
C GLU A 16 15.12 -3.41 -4.67
N LYS A 17 16.41 -3.80 -4.68
CA LYS A 17 16.80 -5.21 -4.68
C LYS A 17 16.20 -5.96 -3.48
N SER A 18 16.26 -5.38 -2.29
CA SER A 18 15.70 -6.01 -1.08
C SER A 18 14.17 -6.16 -1.16
N ARG A 19 13.47 -5.23 -1.83
CA ARG A 19 12.01 -5.32 -2.05
C ARG A 19 11.65 -6.41 -3.06
N GLU A 20 12.46 -6.58 -4.10
CA GLU A 20 12.30 -7.67 -5.09
C GLU A 20 12.53 -9.05 -4.47
N GLU A 21 13.47 -9.15 -3.52
CA GLU A 21 13.78 -10.38 -2.78
C GLU A 21 12.85 -10.61 -1.56
N SER A 22 11.85 -9.75 -1.34
CA SER A 22 10.99 -9.74 -0.13
C SER A 22 11.77 -9.71 1.19
N ASN A 23 12.98 -9.15 1.21
CA ASN A 23 13.78 -8.98 2.42
C ASN A 23 13.36 -7.73 3.18
N TRP A 24 12.15 -7.74 3.73
CA TRP A 24 11.53 -6.56 4.35
C TRP A 24 12.28 -6.02 5.55
N LYS A 25 12.92 -6.90 6.34
CA LYS A 25 13.81 -6.48 7.42
C LYS A 25 14.93 -5.58 6.90
N ARG A 26 15.56 -5.96 5.79
CA ARG A 26 16.62 -5.17 5.16
C ARG A 26 16.09 -3.86 4.57
N VAL A 27 14.89 -3.87 3.98
CA VAL A 27 14.22 -2.65 3.49
C VAL A 27 14.03 -1.64 4.62
N ILE A 28 13.53 -2.09 5.78
CA ILE A 28 13.30 -1.24 6.95
C ILE A 28 14.63 -0.63 7.44
N GLU A 29 15.68 -1.46 7.61
CA GLU A 29 17.00 -1.00 8.04
C GLU A 29 17.59 0.07 7.10
N LEU A 30 17.49 -0.15 5.78
CA LEU A 30 18.02 0.77 4.79
C LEU A 30 17.19 2.06 4.69
N ALA A 31 15.87 1.97 4.84
CA ALA A 31 14.98 3.13 4.85
C ALA A 31 15.26 4.05 6.05
N ASP A 32 15.51 3.48 7.24
CA ASP A 32 15.93 4.25 8.42
C ASP A 32 17.29 4.93 8.20
N GLN A 33 18.26 4.22 7.62
CA GLN A 33 19.56 4.81 7.27
C GLN A 33 19.43 5.95 6.26
N LEU A 34 18.55 5.81 5.26
CA LEU A 34 18.28 6.85 4.27
C LEU A 34 17.67 8.09 4.93
N LYS A 35 16.70 7.88 5.83
CA LYS A 35 16.03 8.94 6.58
C LYS A 35 16.99 9.78 7.42
N THR A 36 17.95 9.14 8.11
CA THR A 36 18.98 9.85 8.90
C THR A 36 19.91 10.69 8.01
N ARG A 37 20.15 10.27 6.77
CA ARG A 37 21.08 10.93 5.86
C ARG A 37 20.46 12.10 5.11
N ASN A 38 19.17 12.03 4.79
CA ASN A 38 18.48 13.03 3.99
C ASN A 38 17.01 13.23 4.43
N ALA A 39 16.78 14.24 5.26
CA ALA A 39 15.44 14.57 5.73
C ALA A 39 14.47 14.99 4.61
N ALA A 40 14.97 15.45 3.45
CA ALA A 40 14.11 15.79 2.31
C ALA A 40 13.40 14.56 1.70
N GLN A 41 13.96 13.36 1.92
CA GLN A 41 13.37 12.08 1.49
C GLN A 41 12.40 11.50 2.53
N ALA A 42 11.97 12.29 3.53
CA ALA A 42 11.12 11.81 4.60
C ALA A 42 9.81 11.12 4.13
N PRO A 43 9.10 11.59 3.09
CA PRO A 43 7.92 10.90 2.59
C PRO A 43 8.25 9.52 1.98
N LEU A 44 9.29 9.44 1.14
CA LEU A 44 9.77 8.19 0.56
C LEU A 44 10.20 7.20 1.66
N CYS A 45 10.97 7.66 2.65
CA CYS A 45 11.37 6.81 3.76
C CYS A 45 10.16 6.33 4.57
N SER A 46 9.16 7.18 4.77
CA SER A 46 7.93 6.79 5.46
C SER A 46 7.15 5.73 4.68
N PHE A 47 7.09 5.87 3.35
CA PHE A 47 6.50 4.85 2.47
C PHE A 47 7.23 3.51 2.59
N LEU A 48 8.55 3.49 2.42
CA LEU A 48 9.37 2.28 2.49
C LEU A 48 9.29 1.58 3.86
N LEU A 49 9.30 2.35 4.95
CA LEU A 49 9.09 1.81 6.30
C LEU A 49 7.68 1.25 6.48
N GLY A 50 6.67 1.93 5.93
CA GLY A 50 5.28 1.49 5.98
C GLY A 50 5.06 0.19 5.23
N GLU A 51 5.56 0.10 4.00
CA GLU A 51 5.51 -1.10 3.18
C GLU A 51 6.25 -2.26 3.85
N GLY A 52 7.53 -2.06 4.21
CA GLY A 52 8.32 -3.14 4.80
C GLY A 52 7.69 -3.70 6.07
N LYS A 53 7.14 -2.84 6.94
CA LYS A 53 6.43 -3.28 8.15
C LYS A 53 5.12 -3.99 7.84
N LEU A 54 4.38 -3.55 6.83
CA LEU A 54 3.14 -4.18 6.40
C LEU A 54 3.41 -5.58 5.84
N GLU A 55 4.28 -5.70 4.84
CA GLU A 55 4.55 -6.97 4.17
C GLU A 55 5.19 -7.98 5.14
N MET A 56 6.17 -7.56 5.94
CA MET A 56 6.76 -8.42 6.98
C MET A 56 5.72 -8.92 7.99
N PHE A 57 4.73 -8.08 8.36
CA PHE A 57 3.66 -8.51 9.26
C PHE A 57 2.72 -9.51 8.58
N LEU A 58 2.37 -9.29 7.31
CA LEU A 58 1.43 -10.14 6.57
C LEU A 58 2.04 -11.49 6.17
N GLU A 59 3.37 -11.59 6.05
CA GLU A 59 4.09 -12.87 5.91
C GLU A 59 3.89 -13.78 7.13
N GLU A 60 3.82 -13.20 8.33
CA GLU A 60 3.59 -13.95 9.58
C GLU A 60 2.09 -14.12 9.88
N TRP A 61 1.28 -13.10 9.57
CA TRP A 61 -0.14 -13.04 9.87
C TRP A 61 -0.95 -12.68 8.61
N PRO A 62 -1.29 -13.69 7.78
CA PRO A 62 -2.04 -13.47 6.54
C PRO A 62 -3.39 -12.75 6.80
N PRO A 63 -3.90 -11.97 5.81
CA PRO A 63 -5.10 -11.14 5.96
C PRO A 63 -6.40 -11.96 5.90
N VAL A 64 -6.60 -12.83 6.90
CA VAL A 64 -7.81 -13.65 7.09
C VAL A 64 -8.55 -13.23 8.35
N GLU A 65 -9.85 -13.51 8.44
CA GLU A 65 -10.73 -13.00 9.52
C GLU A 65 -10.22 -13.35 10.93
N SER A 66 -9.64 -14.55 11.13
CA SER A 66 -9.08 -14.97 12.41
C SER A 66 -7.92 -14.09 12.89
N ASN A 67 -7.24 -13.40 11.98
CA ASN A 67 -6.09 -12.56 12.27
C ASN A 67 -6.42 -11.07 12.45
N PHE A 68 -7.66 -10.63 12.17
CA PHE A 68 -8.01 -9.21 12.21
C PHE A 68 -7.71 -8.53 13.54
N SER A 69 -7.97 -9.20 14.67
CA SER A 69 -7.64 -8.68 16.00
C SER A 69 -6.12 -8.46 16.16
N ARG A 70 -5.33 -9.43 15.68
CA ARG A 70 -3.86 -9.36 15.69
C ARG A 70 -3.38 -8.22 14.80
N SER A 71 -3.91 -8.10 13.58
CA SER A 71 -3.61 -7.02 12.63
C SER A 71 -3.89 -5.63 13.20
N ARG A 72 -5.03 -5.44 13.87
CA ARG A 72 -5.38 -4.16 14.51
C ARG A 72 -4.36 -3.74 15.57
N SER A 73 -3.80 -4.70 16.30
CA SER A 73 -2.76 -4.44 17.30
C SER A 73 -1.34 -4.30 16.70
N GLY A 74 -1.05 -4.98 15.59
CA GLY A 74 0.30 -5.09 15.03
C GLY A 74 0.62 -4.09 13.91
N LEU A 75 -0.38 -3.60 13.18
CA LEU A 75 -0.16 -2.74 12.00
C LEU A 75 -0.14 -1.23 12.31
N GLY A 76 -0.19 -0.83 13.58
CA GLY A 76 -0.26 0.59 13.97
C GLY A 76 0.89 1.44 13.44
N GLU A 77 2.12 0.93 13.50
CA GLU A 77 3.28 1.66 12.97
C GLU A 77 3.29 1.73 11.45
N ALA A 78 2.97 0.63 10.76
CA ALA A 78 2.86 0.59 9.31
C ALA A 78 1.80 1.61 8.82
N LYS A 79 0.63 1.62 9.47
CA LYS A 79 -0.46 2.57 9.19
C LYS A 79 0.01 4.01 9.32
N ARG A 80 0.68 4.37 10.42
CA ARG A 80 1.21 5.72 10.63
C ARG A 80 2.19 6.14 9.54
N CYS A 81 3.12 5.25 9.19
CA CYS A 81 4.12 5.48 8.15
C CYS A 81 3.46 5.71 6.78
N LEU A 82 2.51 4.86 6.39
CA LEU A 82 1.80 4.99 5.12
C LEU A 82 0.89 6.22 5.06
N LEU A 83 0.20 6.60 6.16
CA LEU A 83 -0.58 7.83 6.22
C LEU A 83 0.30 9.08 6.03
N ASN A 84 1.50 9.09 6.62
CA ASN A 84 2.46 10.17 6.38
C ASN A 84 2.90 10.22 4.91
N ALA A 85 3.08 9.06 4.28
CA ALA A 85 3.44 8.97 2.87
C ALA A 85 2.28 9.25 1.90
N ALA A 86 1.02 9.15 2.36
CA ALA A 86 -0.18 9.55 1.63
C ALA A 86 -0.47 11.06 1.72
N SER A 87 0.29 11.82 2.51
CA SER A 87 0.12 13.26 2.66
C SER A 87 0.44 14.05 1.38
N GLU A 88 0.13 15.36 1.39
CA GLU A 88 0.53 16.29 0.32
C GLU A 88 2.04 16.29 0.03
N GLN A 89 2.89 16.12 1.05
CA GLN A 89 4.33 15.97 0.85
C GLN A 89 4.67 14.67 0.13
N GLY A 90 3.95 13.60 0.45
CA GLY A 90 4.05 12.32 -0.25
C GLY A 90 3.59 12.38 -1.70
N LYS A 91 2.55 13.17 -1.99
CA LYS A 91 2.08 13.43 -3.35
C LYS A 91 3.15 14.13 -4.18
N LYS A 92 3.80 15.16 -3.61
CA LYS A 92 4.95 15.83 -4.25
C LYS A 92 6.15 14.90 -4.44
N ALA A 93 6.34 13.92 -3.55
CA ALA A 93 7.38 12.91 -3.65
C ALA A 93 7.00 11.71 -4.56
N GLY A 94 5.79 11.69 -5.12
CA GLY A 94 5.34 10.61 -6.02
C GLY A 94 4.99 9.29 -5.32
N VAL A 95 4.86 9.27 -3.99
CA VAL A 95 4.59 8.03 -3.22
C VAL A 95 3.17 7.92 -2.67
N ALA A 96 2.37 8.99 -2.77
CA ALA A 96 1.04 9.01 -2.15
C ALA A 96 0.07 7.97 -2.75
N LEU A 97 0.11 7.77 -4.07
CA LEU A 97 -0.74 6.81 -4.75
C LEU A 97 -0.45 5.38 -4.27
N ASP A 98 0.80 4.93 -4.33
CA ASP A 98 1.19 3.61 -3.82
C ASP A 98 0.89 3.48 -2.32
N SER A 99 1.01 4.57 -1.56
CA SER A 99 0.67 4.59 -0.13
C SER A 99 -0.82 4.32 0.09
N HIS A 100 -1.71 4.88 -0.74
CA HIS A 100 -3.14 4.58 -0.66
C HIS A 100 -3.46 3.13 -1.02
N LEU A 101 -2.79 2.55 -2.02
CA LEU A 101 -2.96 1.13 -2.36
C LEU A 101 -2.58 0.22 -1.18
N LEU A 102 -1.43 0.48 -0.55
CA LEU A 102 -0.99 -0.27 0.63
C LEU A 102 -1.88 0.00 1.86
N LEU A 103 -2.42 1.22 2.03
CA LEU A 103 -3.39 1.51 3.08
C LEU A 103 -4.70 0.74 2.88
N GLY A 104 -5.14 0.54 1.63
CA GLY A 104 -6.27 -0.34 1.32
C GLY A 104 -6.01 -1.75 1.82
N LYS A 105 -4.89 -2.36 1.41
CA LYS A 105 -4.45 -3.69 1.85
C LYS A 105 -4.34 -3.79 3.37
N LEU A 106 -3.78 -2.78 4.02
CA LEU A 106 -3.63 -2.69 5.47
C LEU A 106 -4.99 -2.65 6.19
N HIS A 107 -5.97 -1.88 5.69
CA HIS A 107 -7.31 -1.81 6.30
C HIS A 107 -8.09 -3.10 6.08
N TYR A 108 -7.99 -3.72 4.91
CA TYR A 108 -8.54 -5.05 4.68
C TYR A 108 -7.99 -6.08 5.69
N ALA A 109 -6.68 -6.11 5.91
CA ALA A 109 -6.04 -7.00 6.88
C ALA A 109 -6.52 -6.79 8.33
N MET A 110 -7.07 -5.62 8.65
CA MET A 110 -7.66 -5.29 9.96
C MET A 110 -9.18 -5.56 10.04
N GLY A 111 -9.81 -5.95 8.92
CA GLY A 111 -11.25 -6.11 8.80
C GLY A 111 -12.02 -4.79 8.63
N PHE A 112 -11.35 -3.72 8.21
CA PHE A 112 -11.92 -2.38 8.01
C PHE A 112 -12.21 -2.19 6.52
N PHE A 113 -13.27 -2.85 6.04
CA PHE A 113 -13.57 -2.95 4.61
C PHE A 113 -13.98 -1.62 3.98
N GLU A 114 -14.76 -0.79 4.67
CA GLU A 114 -15.16 0.54 4.17
C GLU A 114 -13.96 1.47 4.03
N GLU A 115 -13.08 1.51 5.03
CA GLU A 115 -11.85 2.30 4.99
C GLU A 115 -10.89 1.80 3.91
N SER A 116 -10.85 0.49 3.67
CA SER A 116 -10.11 -0.09 2.55
C SER A 116 -10.63 0.43 1.21
N LEU A 117 -11.96 0.44 1.00
CA LEU A 117 -12.57 0.95 -0.23
C LEU A 117 -12.31 2.44 -0.42
N ASN A 118 -12.39 3.23 0.65
CA ASN A 118 -12.09 4.66 0.60
C ASN A 118 -10.67 4.93 0.09
N HIS A 119 -9.68 4.16 0.54
CA HIS A 119 -8.31 4.31 0.05
C HIS A 119 -8.13 3.91 -1.42
N TYR A 120 -8.85 2.89 -1.91
CA TYR A 120 -8.81 2.56 -3.34
C TYR A 120 -9.49 3.60 -4.24
N ASN A 121 -10.46 4.35 -3.70
CA ASN A 121 -11.04 5.50 -4.39
C ASN A 121 -10.05 6.68 -4.43
N GLU A 122 -9.36 6.97 -3.31
CA GLU A 122 -8.32 8.01 -3.25
C GLU A 122 -7.12 7.73 -4.17
N ALA A 123 -6.77 6.45 -4.35
CA ALA A 123 -5.69 6.05 -5.26
C ALA A 123 -6.07 6.20 -6.75
N ASP A 124 -7.34 6.45 -7.08
CA ASP A 124 -7.90 6.40 -8.43
C ASP A 124 -7.42 5.17 -9.21
N LEU A 125 -7.64 3.99 -8.61
CA LEU A 125 -7.08 2.70 -9.07
C LEU A 125 -7.34 2.41 -10.56
N GLN A 126 -8.44 2.93 -11.11
CA GLN A 126 -8.81 2.79 -12.52
C GLN A 126 -7.84 3.51 -13.47
N SER A 127 -7.22 4.61 -13.04
CA SER A 127 -6.27 5.38 -13.85
C SER A 127 -4.90 4.71 -14.06
N LEU A 128 -4.64 3.58 -13.37
CA LEU A 128 -3.33 2.92 -13.35
C LEU A 128 -3.18 1.80 -14.39
N THR A 129 -4.29 1.29 -14.93
CA THR A 129 -4.29 0.17 -15.90
C THR A 129 -3.79 0.57 -17.29
N GLU A 130 -3.68 1.87 -17.57
CA GLU A 130 -3.28 2.41 -18.87
C GLU A 130 -1.76 2.66 -18.99
N LYS A 131 -0.96 2.36 -17.95
CA LYS A 131 0.47 2.69 -17.89
C LYS A 131 1.34 1.45 -17.93
N ALA A 132 2.48 1.54 -18.62
CA ALA A 132 3.55 0.55 -18.47
C ALA A 132 4.17 0.70 -17.07
N LEU A 133 3.96 -0.30 -16.22
CA LEU A 133 4.40 -0.30 -14.83
C LEU A 133 5.50 -1.35 -14.59
N PRO A 134 6.46 -1.09 -13.68
CA PRO A 134 7.38 -2.12 -13.20
C PRO A 134 6.62 -3.30 -12.57
N SER A 135 7.22 -4.50 -12.59
CA SER A 135 6.62 -5.74 -12.07
C SER A 135 6.09 -5.63 -10.64
N ARG A 136 6.81 -4.93 -9.74
CA ARG A 136 6.32 -4.72 -8.36
C ARG A 136 5.07 -3.85 -8.31
N SER A 137 5.02 -2.77 -9.11
CA SER A 137 3.84 -1.91 -9.20
C SER A 137 2.64 -2.65 -9.78
N LEU A 138 2.85 -3.51 -10.80
CA LEU A 138 1.80 -4.39 -11.32
C LEU A 138 1.25 -5.33 -10.24
N ARG A 139 2.12 -5.93 -9.42
CA ARG A 139 1.70 -6.78 -8.29
C ARG A 139 0.81 -6.01 -7.31
N ILE A 140 1.20 -4.80 -6.92
CA ILE A 140 0.41 -3.99 -5.97
C ILE A 140 -0.94 -3.60 -6.56
N VAL A 141 -0.99 -3.23 -7.84
CA VAL A 141 -2.24 -2.90 -8.53
C VAL A 141 -3.15 -4.13 -8.60
N ALA A 142 -2.62 -5.29 -8.98
CA ALA A 142 -3.39 -6.53 -9.04
C ALA A 142 -3.94 -6.95 -7.66
N GLU A 143 -3.11 -6.89 -6.62
CA GLU A 143 -3.54 -7.13 -5.23
C GLU A 143 -4.62 -6.13 -4.80
N SER A 144 -4.50 -4.86 -5.21
CA SER A 144 -5.46 -3.81 -4.87
C SER A 144 -6.83 -4.06 -5.51
N TYR A 145 -6.86 -4.50 -6.77
CA TYR A 145 -8.12 -4.90 -7.42
C TYR A 145 -8.76 -6.10 -6.74
N ALA A 146 -7.99 -7.17 -6.48
CA ALA A 146 -8.49 -8.34 -5.80
C ALA A 146 -9.09 -8.00 -4.41
N ILE A 147 -8.36 -7.21 -3.61
CA ILE A 147 -8.84 -6.80 -2.29
C ILE A 147 -10.04 -5.86 -2.39
N LYS A 148 -10.09 -4.95 -3.38
CA LYS A 148 -11.26 -4.10 -3.62
C LYS A 148 -12.52 -4.94 -3.88
N GLY A 149 -12.41 -5.99 -4.70
CA GLY A 149 -13.49 -6.95 -4.93
C GLY A 149 -13.96 -7.62 -3.63
N LEU A 150 -13.01 -8.15 -2.84
CA LEU A 150 -13.30 -8.80 -1.56
C LEU A 150 -13.95 -7.85 -0.54
N CYS A 151 -13.56 -6.58 -0.53
CA CYS A 151 -14.20 -5.56 0.29
C CYS A 151 -15.63 -5.27 -0.17
N LEU A 152 -15.89 -5.20 -1.48
CA LEU A 152 -17.22 -4.97 -2.02
C LEU A 152 -18.18 -6.10 -1.62
N GLU A 153 -17.74 -7.35 -1.65
CA GLU A 153 -18.52 -8.51 -1.18
C GLU A 153 -18.96 -8.37 0.29
N LYS A 154 -18.13 -7.73 1.13
CA LYS A 154 -18.42 -7.52 2.55
C LYS A 154 -19.26 -6.27 2.82
N VAL A 155 -19.33 -5.34 1.86
CA VAL A 155 -20.01 -4.05 1.99
C VAL A 155 -21.02 -3.88 0.84
N PRO A 156 -22.19 -4.56 0.91
CA PRO A 156 -23.24 -4.40 -0.07
C PRO A 156 -23.88 -3.00 0.02
N PRO A 157 -24.51 -2.51 -1.06
CA PRO A 157 -25.18 -1.22 -1.05
C PRO A 157 -26.34 -1.21 -0.06
N SER A 158 -26.47 -0.12 0.71
CA SER A 158 -27.60 0.08 1.64
C SER A 158 -28.94 0.30 0.92
N SER A 159 -28.90 0.64 -0.37
CA SER A 159 -30.10 0.86 -1.19
C SER A 159 -30.65 -0.46 -1.74
N THR A 160 -31.97 -0.63 -1.65
CA THR A 160 -32.69 -1.74 -2.31
C THR A 160 -32.99 -1.47 -3.80
N SER A 161 -32.50 -0.35 -4.35
CA SER A 161 -32.69 -0.02 -5.76
C SER A 161 -31.97 -1.03 -6.65
N LYS A 162 -32.71 -1.64 -7.59
CA LYS A 162 -32.12 -2.57 -8.58
C LYS A 162 -30.96 -1.93 -9.36
N TYR A 163 -31.07 -0.64 -9.68
CA TYR A 163 -29.99 0.08 -10.37
C TYR A 163 -28.71 0.10 -9.54
N LYS A 164 -28.81 0.36 -8.23
CA LYS A 164 -27.65 0.40 -7.32
C LYS A 164 -27.06 -0.99 -7.08
N GLN A 165 -27.90 -2.03 -7.09
CA GLN A 165 -27.42 -3.41 -7.01
C GLN A 165 -26.62 -3.79 -8.25
N VAL A 166 -27.13 -3.51 -9.44
CA VAL A 166 -26.42 -3.78 -10.70
C VAL A 166 -25.09 -3.00 -10.79
N GLU A 167 -25.10 -1.71 -10.44
CA GLU A 167 -23.87 -0.89 -10.41
C GLU A 167 -22.79 -1.48 -9.48
N TRP A 168 -23.19 -1.98 -8.31
CA TRP A 168 -22.30 -2.64 -7.36
C TRP A 168 -21.79 -3.99 -7.87
N GLU A 169 -22.66 -4.82 -8.46
CA GLU A 169 -22.28 -6.10 -9.08
C GLU A 169 -21.29 -5.90 -10.23
N GLU A 170 -21.52 -4.91 -11.09
CA GLU A 170 -20.59 -4.54 -12.17
C GLU A 170 -19.24 -4.06 -11.62
N GLN A 171 -19.25 -3.20 -10.59
CA GLN A 171 -18.02 -2.72 -9.98
C GLN A 171 -17.21 -3.86 -9.34
N MET A 172 -17.89 -4.81 -8.69
CA MET A 172 -17.26 -5.99 -8.11
C MET A 172 -16.71 -6.91 -9.22
N GLY A 173 -17.46 -7.16 -10.29
CA GLY A 173 -17.02 -7.95 -11.44
C GLY A 173 -15.74 -7.42 -12.05
N ARG A 174 -15.67 -6.10 -12.32
CA ARG A 174 -14.48 -5.43 -12.87
C ARG A 174 -13.23 -5.53 -11.97
N CYS A 175 -13.38 -5.86 -10.69
CA CYS A 175 -12.24 -6.04 -9.80
C CYS A 175 -11.50 -7.37 -10.02
N TYR A 176 -12.13 -8.33 -10.71
CA TYR A 176 -11.59 -9.68 -10.94
C TYR A 176 -11.34 -10.00 -12.42
N GLU A 177 -11.54 -9.02 -13.31
CA GLU A 177 -11.20 -9.07 -14.74
C GLU A 177 -9.73 -8.69 -14.98
#